data_AF-A0A1F2ZX55-F1
#
_entry.id   AF-A0A1F2ZX55-F1
#
_cell.length_a   1.000
_cell.length_b   1.000
_cell.length_c   1.000
_cell.angle_alpha   90.00
_cell.angle_beta   90.00
_cell.angle_gamma   90.00
#
_symmetry.space_group_name_H-M   'P 1'
#
loop_
_entity.id
_entity.type
_entity.pdbx_description
1 polymer ?
#
loop_
_entity_poly.entity_id
_entity_poly.type
_entity_poly.pdbx_seq_one_letter_code
_entity_poly.pdbx_strand_id
1 'polypeptide(L)'
;MRRFLIGFSLAALAACATAVGTSYAPADSKGYGYTETRIEADRYRIVFAGDGATPPSVVDDYALLRAAELAVENGYDWFRIVGRSMDESEKGGVGIGAGFGGGGRNVGVGVGGNLGNVGAKKFYTSKLEVLFGKGEKPADDAGGEIYDARSVIETIRARMPSADKEQ
;
A
#
# COMPACT_ATOMS: atom_id res chain seq x y z
N MET A 1 -1.33 57.00 13.19
CA MET A 1 -2.81 56.82 13.17
C MET A 1 -3.10 55.82 12.05
N ARG A 2 -3.96 54.82 12.11
CA ARG A 2 -4.66 54.05 13.16
C ARG A 2 -5.12 52.79 12.41
N ARG A 3 -4.92 51.64 13.04
CA ARG A 3 -5.17 50.27 12.57
C ARG A 3 -6.52 50.10 11.85
N PHE A 4 -6.54 49.30 10.78
CA PHE A 4 -7.68 48.42 10.49
C PHE A 4 -7.17 46.99 10.22
N LEU A 5 -7.45 46.14 11.20
CA LEU A 5 -7.37 44.69 11.15
C LEU A 5 -8.62 44.19 10.41
N ILE A 6 -8.42 43.44 9.33
CA ILE A 6 -9.43 42.54 8.72
C ILE A 6 -8.59 41.32 8.29
N GLY A 7 -8.57 40.18 8.97
CA GLY A 7 -9.68 39.52 9.65
C GLY A 7 -10.50 38.70 8.65
N PHE A 8 -9.86 37.80 7.89
CA PHE A 8 -10.57 36.76 7.13
C PHE A 8 -10.08 35.39 7.58
N SER A 9 -10.70 34.94 8.67
CA SER A 9 -10.68 33.55 9.10
C SER A 9 -11.44 32.66 8.10
N LEU A 10 -11.06 31.38 8.11
CA LEU A 10 -11.92 30.21 7.87
C LEU A 10 -12.02 29.65 6.43
N ALA A 11 -11.15 28.69 6.14
CA ALA A 11 -11.56 27.39 5.60
C ALA A 11 -10.45 26.35 5.88
N ALA A 12 -10.33 25.94 7.14
CA ALA A 12 -9.66 24.69 7.45
C ALA A 12 -10.56 23.57 6.93
N LEU A 13 -10.30 23.08 5.70
CA LEU A 13 -10.79 21.78 5.30
C LEU A 13 -10.06 20.75 6.17
N ALA A 14 -10.64 20.48 7.34
CA ALA A 14 -10.40 19.24 8.06
C ALA A 14 -10.96 18.10 7.19
N ALA A 15 -10.17 17.66 6.22
CA ALA A 15 -10.35 16.34 5.65
C ALA A 15 -10.05 15.35 6.79
N CYS A 16 -11.08 14.94 7.52
CA CYS A 16 -11.04 13.71 8.30
C CYS A 16 -10.90 12.54 7.31
N ALA A 17 -9.70 12.37 6.75
CA ALA A 17 -9.26 11.08 6.27
C ALA A 17 -8.96 10.26 7.52
N THR A 18 -10.02 9.77 8.17
CA THR A 18 -9.89 8.65 9.10
C THR A 18 -9.08 7.58 8.37
N ALA A 19 -7.89 7.26 8.87
CA ALA A 19 -7.06 6.20 8.32
C ALA A 19 -7.88 4.91 8.37
N VAL A 20 -8.49 4.53 7.24
CA VAL A 20 -9.26 3.29 7.14
C VAL A 20 -8.27 2.19 6.78
N GLY A 21 -8.04 1.27 7.72
CA GLY A 21 -7.25 0.06 7.51
C GLY A 21 -5.94 0.00 8.31
N THR A 22 -5.01 -0.81 7.83
CA THR A 22 -3.72 -1.09 8.44
C THR A 22 -2.85 0.16 8.50
N SER A 23 -2.34 0.46 9.69
CA SER A 23 -1.37 1.53 9.92
C SER A 23 -0.02 1.19 9.28
N TYR A 24 0.73 2.22 8.88
CA TYR A 24 2.10 2.05 8.45
C TYR A 24 3.01 1.63 9.62
N ALA A 25 3.28 0.34 9.73
CA ALA A 25 4.09 -0.25 10.79
C ALA A 25 4.70 -1.58 10.32
N PRO A 26 5.75 -2.09 10.99
CA PRO A 26 6.24 -3.44 10.76
C PRO A 26 5.12 -4.47 10.90
N ALA A 27 5.22 -5.58 10.16
CA ALA A 27 4.19 -6.59 10.18
C ALA A 27 3.91 -7.13 11.59
N ASP A 28 2.62 -7.15 11.95
CA ASP A 28 2.14 -7.66 13.24
C ASP A 28 2.09 -9.20 13.29
N SER A 29 1.59 -9.76 14.39
CA SER A 29 1.42 -11.21 14.55
C SER A 29 0.42 -11.85 13.57
N LYS A 30 -0.43 -11.04 12.91
CA LYS A 30 -1.36 -11.47 11.87
C LYS A 30 -0.76 -11.30 10.46
N GLY A 31 0.42 -10.71 10.37
CA GLY A 31 1.14 -10.45 9.13
C GLY A 31 0.73 -9.16 8.41
N TYR A 32 -0.01 -8.25 9.05
CA TYR A 32 -0.38 -6.96 8.45
C TYR A 32 0.66 -5.89 8.77
N GLY A 33 1.03 -5.10 7.76
CA GLY A 33 2.12 -4.13 7.82
C GLY A 33 3.23 -4.45 6.82
N TYR A 34 4.38 -3.80 6.98
CA TYR A 34 5.52 -4.01 6.08
C TYR A 34 6.49 -5.09 6.58
N THR A 35 7.11 -5.79 5.64
CA THR A 35 8.30 -6.61 5.87
C THR A 35 9.33 -6.33 4.78
N GLU A 36 10.60 -6.44 5.16
CA GLU A 36 11.73 -6.24 4.27
C GLU A 36 12.61 -7.49 4.29
N THR A 37 13.07 -7.90 3.12
CA THR A 37 13.98 -9.03 2.97
C THR A 37 15.09 -8.64 2.02
N ARG A 38 16.33 -8.71 2.47
CA ARG A 38 17.50 -8.51 1.63
C ARG A 38 17.71 -9.74 0.75
N ILE A 39 17.71 -9.56 -0.58
CA ILE A 39 18.02 -10.62 -1.54
C ILE A 39 19.50 -10.57 -1.90
N GLU A 40 20.02 -9.37 -2.20
CA GLU A 40 21.43 -9.12 -2.54
C GLU A 40 21.93 -7.85 -1.84
N ALA A 41 23.16 -7.43 -2.11
CA ALA A 41 23.75 -6.28 -1.45
C ALA A 41 22.91 -4.99 -1.64
N ASP A 42 22.41 -4.79 -2.86
CA ASP A 42 21.65 -3.66 -3.37
C ASP A 42 20.21 -4.04 -3.76
N ARG A 43 19.80 -5.31 -3.55
CA ARG A 43 18.47 -5.82 -3.90
C ARG A 43 17.65 -6.19 -2.69
N TYR A 44 16.45 -5.64 -2.60
CA TYR A 44 15.52 -5.91 -1.50
C TYR A 44 14.14 -6.28 -2.02
N ARG A 45 13.46 -7.13 -1.25
CA ARG A 45 12.02 -7.37 -1.38
C ARG A 45 11.31 -6.68 -0.24
N ILE A 46 10.34 -5.86 -0.59
CA ILE A 46 9.44 -5.17 0.33
C ILE A 46 8.06 -5.76 0.12
N VAL A 47 7.40 -6.14 1.21
CA VAL A 47 6.02 -6.62 1.17
C VAL A 47 5.20 -5.78 2.13
N PHE A 48 4.09 -5.23 1.66
CA PHE A 48 3.09 -4.60 2.52
C PHE A 48 1.78 -5.38 2.42
N ALA A 49 1.25 -5.83 3.55
CA ALA A 49 -0.03 -6.52 3.63
C ALA A 49 -1.05 -5.64 4.36
N GLY A 50 -2.14 -5.31 3.65
CA GLY A 50 -3.28 -4.60 4.22
C GLY A 50 -4.31 -5.55 4.79
N ASP A 51 -5.04 -5.07 5.80
CA ASP A 51 -6.26 -5.73 6.27
C ASP A 51 -7.40 -5.58 5.25
N GLY A 52 -8.53 -6.23 5.53
CA GLY A 52 -9.70 -6.20 4.65
C GLY A 52 -10.45 -4.86 4.60
N ALA A 53 -9.89 -3.80 5.21
CA ALA A 53 -10.38 -2.43 5.14
C ALA A 53 -9.39 -1.51 4.39
N THR A 54 -8.15 -1.96 4.15
CA THR A 54 -7.11 -1.19 3.49
C THR A 54 -7.28 -1.24 1.97
N PRO A 55 -7.42 -0.09 1.27
CA PRO A 55 -7.52 -0.06 -0.18
C PRO A 55 -6.22 -0.54 -0.87
N PRO A 56 -6.30 -1.13 -2.08
CA PRO A 56 -5.11 -1.59 -2.81
C PRO A 56 -4.12 -0.45 -3.10
N SER A 57 -4.61 0.77 -3.38
CA SER A 57 -3.75 1.93 -3.60
C SER A 57 -2.93 2.29 -2.35
N VAL A 58 -3.53 2.20 -1.16
CA VAL A 58 -2.84 2.47 0.10
C VAL A 58 -1.78 1.40 0.40
N VAL A 59 -2.09 0.13 0.10
CA VAL A 59 -1.14 -0.98 0.22
C VAL A 59 0.08 -0.77 -0.70
N ASP A 60 -0.14 -0.38 -1.97
CA ASP A 60 0.97 -0.09 -2.89
C ASP A 60 1.76 1.16 -2.46
N ASP A 61 1.07 2.21 -2.04
CA ASP A 61 1.66 3.46 -1.57
C ASP A 61 2.55 3.23 -0.34
N TYR A 62 2.13 2.40 0.61
CA TYR A 62 2.94 2.03 1.77
C TYR A 62 4.13 1.15 1.41
N ALA A 63 3.98 0.20 0.48
CA ALA A 63 5.12 -0.59 -0.01
C ALA A 63 6.17 0.30 -0.68
N LEU A 64 5.71 1.27 -1.49
CA LEU A 64 6.57 2.23 -2.19
C LEU A 64 7.27 3.18 -1.22
N LEU A 65 6.55 3.69 -0.22
CA LEU A 65 7.13 4.48 0.86
C LEU A 65 8.23 3.71 1.58
N ARG A 66 7.98 2.44 1.92
CA ARG A 66 8.96 1.64 2.66
C ARG A 66 10.21 1.35 1.84
N ALA A 67 10.07 1.10 0.54
CA ALA A 67 11.22 0.97 -0.36
C ALA A 67 12.09 2.25 -0.37
N ALA A 68 11.44 3.42 -0.39
CA ALA A 68 12.13 4.70 -0.38
C ALA A 68 12.83 4.98 0.96
N GLU A 69 12.17 4.71 2.08
CA GLU A 69 12.76 4.84 3.42
C GLU A 69 13.95 3.93 3.59
N LEU A 70 13.83 2.65 3.18
CA LEU A 70 14.91 1.69 3.27
C LEU A 70 16.12 2.10 2.42
N ALA A 71 15.90 2.71 1.25
CA ALA A 71 16.99 3.25 0.43
C ALA A 71 17.75 4.34 1.19
N VAL A 72 17.04 5.32 1.77
CA VAL A 72 17.66 6.42 2.53
C VAL A 72 18.36 5.90 3.79
N GLU A 73 17.74 4.98 4.53
CA GLU A 73 18.31 4.35 5.74
C GLU A 73 19.63 3.64 5.46
N ASN A 74 19.79 3.02 4.28
CA ASN A 74 21.02 2.36 3.86
C ASN A 74 21.99 3.29 3.10
N GLY A 75 21.69 4.59 3.01
CA GLY A 75 22.55 5.58 2.37
C GLY A 75 22.58 5.50 0.84
N TYR A 76 21.46 5.11 0.24
CA TYR A 76 21.21 5.18 -1.20
C TYR A 76 20.38 6.42 -1.55
N ASP A 77 20.47 6.88 -2.79
CA ASP A 77 19.82 8.11 -3.26
C ASP A 77 18.56 7.82 -4.05
N TRP A 78 18.56 6.72 -4.80
CA TRP A 78 17.46 6.31 -5.66
C TRP A 78 17.24 4.81 -5.58
N PHE A 79 16.05 4.40 -6.00
CA PHE A 79 15.70 2.98 -6.14
C PHE A 79 14.96 2.75 -7.44
N ARG A 80 15.11 1.55 -8.00
CA ARG A 80 14.41 1.08 -9.19
C ARG A 80 13.55 -0.10 -8.82
N ILE A 81 12.29 -0.09 -9.21
CA ILE A 81 11.44 -1.28 -9.11
C ILE A 81 11.82 -2.22 -10.26
N VAL A 82 12.22 -3.45 -9.92
CA VAL A 82 12.55 -4.51 -10.88
C VAL A 82 11.49 -5.62 -10.91
N GLY A 83 10.62 -5.65 -9.90
CA GLY A 83 9.44 -6.50 -9.88
C GLY A 83 8.35 -5.87 -9.01
N ARG A 84 7.12 -5.92 -9.48
CA ARG A 84 5.93 -5.53 -8.72
C ARG A 84 4.86 -6.59 -8.94
N SER A 85 4.22 -7.02 -7.86
CA SER A 85 2.99 -7.79 -7.94
C SER A 85 2.04 -7.37 -6.82
N MET A 86 0.74 -7.53 -7.07
CA MET A 86 -0.30 -7.33 -6.08
C MET A 86 -1.14 -8.60 -5.99
N ASP A 87 -1.16 -9.19 -4.81
CA ASP A 87 -2.01 -10.33 -4.53
C ASP A 87 -3.34 -9.84 -3.97
N GLU A 88 -4.44 -10.37 -4.51
CA GLU A 88 -5.79 -10.21 -3.99
C GLU A 88 -6.25 -11.53 -3.37
N SER A 89 -6.82 -11.47 -2.17
CA SER A 89 -7.44 -12.62 -1.52
C SER A 89 -8.79 -12.27 -0.96
N GLU A 90 -9.79 -13.12 -1.18
CA GLU A 90 -11.12 -12.97 -0.61
C GLU A 90 -11.27 -13.88 0.61
N LYS A 91 -11.75 -13.33 1.74
CA LYS A 91 -12.11 -14.13 2.91
C LYS A 91 -13.54 -13.83 3.36
N GLY A 92 -14.25 -14.90 3.71
CA GLY A 92 -15.67 -14.84 4.07
C GLY A 92 -16.60 -14.81 2.86
N GLY A 93 -17.88 -14.54 3.11
CA GLY A 93 -18.92 -14.53 2.09
C GLY A 93 -19.61 -15.88 1.90
N VAL A 94 -20.78 -15.84 1.25
CA VAL A 94 -21.53 -17.02 0.82
C VAL A 94 -21.48 -17.05 -0.71
N GLY A 95 -20.97 -18.13 -1.28
CA GLY A 95 -20.99 -18.33 -2.72
C GLY A 95 -22.41 -18.65 -3.19
N ILE A 96 -22.95 -17.83 -4.08
CA ILE A 96 -24.23 -18.12 -4.74
C ILE A 96 -23.91 -18.76 -6.09
N GLY A 97 -24.03 -20.08 -6.16
CA GLY A 97 -23.94 -20.85 -7.40
C GLY A 97 -25.31 -21.39 -7.79
N ALA A 98 -25.69 -21.22 -9.06
CA ALA A 98 -26.83 -21.92 -9.64
C ALA A 98 -26.39 -23.33 -10.06
N GLY A 99 -26.61 -24.31 -9.19
CA GLY A 99 -26.38 -25.73 -9.46
C GLY A 99 -27.54 -26.57 -8.92
N PHE A 100 -28.02 -27.53 -9.70
CA PHE A 100 -29.05 -28.48 -9.28
C PHE A 100 -28.41 -29.51 -8.33
N GLY A 101 -28.63 -29.38 -7.02
CA GLY A 101 -28.17 -30.34 -6.02
C GLY A 101 -28.28 -29.79 -4.60
N GLY A 102 -29.11 -30.43 -3.76
CA GLY A 102 -29.47 -29.94 -2.44
C GLY A 102 -28.36 -30.00 -1.38
N GLY A 103 -28.61 -29.27 -0.29
CA GLY A 103 -27.93 -29.44 0.99
C GLY A 103 -26.62 -28.67 1.12
N GLY A 104 -26.67 -27.53 1.82
CA GLY A 104 -25.50 -26.71 2.10
C GLY A 104 -24.41 -27.47 2.89
N ARG A 105 -23.25 -27.63 2.26
CA ARG A 105 -21.87 -27.53 2.75
C ARG A 105 -20.99 -27.85 1.55
N ASN A 106 -20.18 -26.87 1.14
CA ASN A 106 -19.50 -26.80 -0.16
C ASN A 106 -18.72 -28.06 -0.54
N VAL A 107 -19.28 -28.89 -1.42
CA VAL A 107 -18.55 -29.78 -2.33
C VAL A 107 -19.28 -29.80 -3.67
N GLY A 108 -18.88 -28.92 -4.59
CA GLY A 108 -19.49 -28.82 -5.92
C GLY A 108 -18.52 -29.23 -7.01
N VAL A 109 -18.69 -30.43 -7.57
CA VAL A 109 -18.17 -30.75 -8.91
C VAL A 109 -19.29 -30.43 -9.89
N GLY A 110 -19.19 -29.28 -10.53
CA GLY A 110 -20.17 -28.82 -11.50
C GLY A 110 -19.54 -27.84 -12.47
N VAL A 111 -19.83 -28.01 -13.76
CA VAL A 111 -19.48 -27.05 -14.80
C VAL A 111 -20.49 -25.90 -14.69
N GLY A 112 -20.19 -24.90 -13.87
CA GLY A 112 -21.09 -23.79 -13.57
C GLY A 112 -20.32 -22.50 -13.31
N GLY A 113 -20.65 -21.44 -14.06
CA GLY A 113 -20.08 -20.11 -13.88
C GLY A 113 -20.35 -19.59 -12.47
N ASN A 114 -19.29 -19.22 -11.77
CA ASN A 114 -19.38 -18.68 -10.42
C ASN A 114 -20.02 -17.29 -10.48
N LEU A 115 -21.19 -17.08 -9.84
CA LEU A 115 -21.93 -15.81 -9.86
C LEU A 115 -21.46 -14.80 -8.80
N GLY A 116 -20.31 -15.03 -8.16
CA GLY A 116 -19.69 -14.13 -7.19
C GLY A 116 -19.99 -14.48 -5.73
N ASN A 117 -19.06 -14.14 -4.84
CA ASN A 117 -19.20 -14.29 -3.38
C ASN A 117 -19.86 -13.04 -2.80
N VAL A 118 -21.06 -13.16 -2.24
CA VAL A 118 -21.73 -12.03 -1.58
C VAL A 118 -21.22 -11.92 -0.15
N GLY A 119 -20.73 -10.73 0.21
CA GLY A 119 -20.25 -10.42 1.57
C GLY A 119 -18.82 -10.84 1.89
N ALA A 120 -18.03 -11.25 0.88
CA ALA A 120 -16.60 -11.47 1.05
C ALA A 120 -15.84 -10.15 1.25
N LYS A 121 -14.81 -10.15 2.11
CA LYS A 121 -13.86 -9.04 2.22
C LYS A 121 -12.63 -9.33 1.36
N LYS A 122 -12.15 -8.31 0.66
CA LYS A 122 -10.92 -8.35 -0.13
C LYS A 122 -9.74 -7.91 0.70
N PHE A 123 -8.63 -8.63 0.59
CA PHE A 123 -7.35 -8.36 1.24
C PHE A 123 -6.31 -8.18 0.14
N TYR A 124 -5.47 -7.17 0.30
CA TYR A 124 -4.47 -6.80 -0.69
C TYR A 124 -3.07 -6.90 -0.10
N THR A 125 -2.14 -7.45 -0.87
CA THR A 125 -0.72 -7.49 -0.52
C THR A 125 0.11 -7.02 -1.69
N SER A 126 0.85 -5.92 -1.53
CA SER A 126 1.81 -5.44 -2.54
C SER A 126 3.18 -6.01 -2.25
N LYS A 127 3.85 -6.50 -3.30
CA LYS A 127 5.21 -7.05 -3.25
C LYS A 127 6.05 -6.28 -4.25
N LEU A 128 7.06 -5.59 -3.75
CA LEU A 128 8.03 -4.85 -4.56
C LEU A 128 9.39 -5.53 -4.43
N GLU A 129 10.06 -5.73 -5.56
CA GLU A 129 11.48 -6.02 -5.61
C GLU A 129 12.19 -4.78 -6.16
N VAL A 130 13.16 -4.29 -5.41
CA VAL A 130 13.84 -3.03 -5.71
C VAL A 130 15.35 -3.22 -5.75
N LEU A 131 15.98 -2.48 -6.66
CA LEU A 131 17.42 -2.27 -6.70
C LEU A 131 17.74 -0.85 -6.24
N PHE A 132 18.72 -0.71 -5.37
CA PHE A 132 19.17 0.56 -4.85
C PHE A 132 20.42 1.07 -5.55
N GLY A 133 20.55 2.38 -5.67
CA GLY A 133 21.72 3.01 -6.25
C GLY A 133 22.08 4.33 -5.60
N LYS A 134 23.33 4.76 -5.82
CA LYS A 134 23.91 5.98 -5.28
C LYS A 134 24.23 6.97 -6.39
N GLY A 135 24.29 8.24 -6.05
CA GLY A 135 24.65 9.31 -6.97
C GLY A 135 23.49 9.71 -7.87
N GLU A 136 23.81 10.17 -9.07
CA GLU A 136 22.81 10.72 -9.99
C GLU A 136 21.82 9.63 -10.41
N LYS A 137 20.52 9.96 -10.31
CA LYS A 137 19.44 9.09 -10.75
C LYS A 137 19.63 8.80 -12.25
N PRO A 138 19.67 7.53 -12.68
CA PRO A 138 19.73 7.20 -14.11
C PRO A 138 18.54 7.80 -14.85
N ALA A 139 18.75 8.22 -16.10
CA ALA A 139 17.70 8.77 -16.93
C ALA A 139 16.53 7.79 -17.11
N ASP A 140 15.31 8.34 -17.19
CA ASP A 140 14.06 7.57 -17.22
C ASP A 140 13.91 6.69 -18.49
N ASP A 141 14.81 6.83 -19.47
CA ASP A 141 14.90 6.03 -20.69
C ASP A 141 15.54 4.64 -20.47
N ALA A 142 16.11 4.37 -19.28
CA ALA A 142 16.64 3.07 -18.89
C ALA A 142 15.56 1.98 -18.67
N GLY A 143 14.30 2.24 -19.06
CA GLY A 143 13.23 1.24 -19.16
C GLY A 143 12.74 0.68 -17.81
N GLY A 144 12.82 1.45 -16.74
CA GLY A 144 12.33 1.02 -15.43
C GLY A 144 11.73 2.15 -14.62
N GLU A 145 10.89 1.77 -13.66
CA GLU A 145 10.33 2.70 -12.69
C GLU A 145 11.43 3.08 -11.68
N ILE A 146 12.18 4.14 -11.99
CA ILE A 146 13.26 4.68 -11.15
C ILE A 146 12.73 5.88 -10.36
N TYR A 147 12.98 5.88 -9.07
CA TYR A 147 12.45 6.87 -8.14
C TYR A 147 13.59 7.47 -7.31
N ASP A 148 13.53 8.79 -7.12
CA ASP A 148 14.32 9.45 -6.07
C ASP A 148 13.70 9.11 -4.71
N ALA A 149 14.52 8.60 -3.79
CA ALA A 149 14.00 8.09 -2.54
C ALA A 149 13.40 9.20 -1.65
N ARG A 150 14.02 10.38 -1.63
CA ARG A 150 13.58 11.50 -0.78
C ARG A 150 12.29 12.12 -1.31
N SER A 151 12.21 12.32 -2.62
CA SER A 151 11.02 12.84 -3.31
C SER A 151 9.81 11.93 -3.13
N VAL A 152 10.01 10.61 -3.19
CA VAL A 152 8.95 9.64 -2.89
C VAL A 152 8.49 9.77 -1.44
N ILE A 153 9.41 9.78 -0.46
CA ILE A 153 9.04 9.94 0.96
C ILE A 153 8.20 11.20 1.18
N GLU A 154 8.65 12.34 0.63
CA GLU A 154 7.95 13.62 0.76
C GLU A 154 6.54 13.56 0.15
N THR A 155 6.44 13.13 -1.11
CA THR A 155 5.18 13.06 -1.84
C THR A 155 4.20 12.11 -1.16
N ILE A 156 4.67 10.94 -0.73
CA ILE A 156 3.80 9.92 -0.15
C ILE A 156 3.36 10.30 1.26
N ARG A 157 4.24 10.86 2.09
CA ARG A 157 3.86 11.30 3.44
C ARG A 157 2.92 12.51 3.39
N ALA A 158 3.06 13.41 2.41
CA ALA A 158 2.17 14.56 2.27
C ALA A 158 0.72 14.18 1.94
N ARG A 159 0.50 13.05 1.24
CA ARG A 159 -0.85 12.53 0.95
C ARG A 159 -1.40 11.61 2.04
N MET A 160 -0.56 11.17 2.98
CA MET A 160 -1.01 10.31 4.08
C MET A 160 -1.70 11.13 5.15
N PRO A 161 -2.82 10.64 5.71
CA PRO A 161 -3.31 11.19 6.97
C PRO A 161 -2.23 10.95 8.02
N SER A 162 -1.56 12.03 8.44
CA SER A 162 -0.51 11.99 9.44
C SER A 162 -1.02 11.29 10.70
N ALA A 163 -0.42 10.15 11.07
CA ALA A 163 -0.68 9.49 12.35
C ALA A 163 -0.20 10.34 13.56
N ASP A 164 0.61 11.38 13.30
CA ASP A 164 1.15 12.28 14.32
C ASP A 164 0.30 13.53 14.49
N LYS A 165 -0.82 13.42 15.24
CA LYS A 165 -1.34 14.52 16.08
C LYS A 165 -2.08 13.99 17.31
N GLU A 166 -1.40 13.20 18.12
CA GLU A 166 -1.70 13.15 19.55
C GLU A 166 -0.38 13.41 20.29
N GLN A 167 -0.13 14.70 20.55
CA GLN A 167 0.75 15.18 21.62
C GLN A 167 -0.13 15.56 22.80
#